data_AF-B0JFC2-F1
#
_entry.id   AF-B0JFC2-F1
#
_cell.length_a   1.000
_cell.length_b   1.000
_cell.length_c   1.000
_cell.angle_alpha   90.00
_cell.angle_beta   90.00
_cell.angle_gamma   90.00
#
_symmetry.space_group_name_H-M   'P 1'
#
loop_
_entity.id
_entity.type
_entity.pdbx_description
1 polymer ?
#
loop_
_entity_poly.entity_id
_entity_poly.type
_entity_poly.pdbx_seq_one_letter_code
_entity_poly.pdbx_strand_id
1 'polypeptide(L)'
;LGGQTGLNMAMELSRAGILDELGVELLGTKLSAIDQAEDRDLFKQLMEDLNQPIPESEIVNTVDEAVAFAELIGYPVIVRPAFT
;
A
#
# COMPACT_ATOMS: atom_id res chain seq x y z
N LEU A 1 -4.58 1.35 18.90
CA LEU A 1 -3.09 1.46 18.80
C LEU A 1 -2.50 0.06 18.85
N GLY A 2 -2.48 -0.65 17.71
CA GLY A 2 -2.03 -2.05 17.60
C GLY A 2 -0.91 -2.26 16.58
N GLY A 3 -0.29 -1.16 16.09
CA GLY A 3 0.69 -1.21 15.00
C GLY A 3 0.15 -1.91 13.75
N GLN A 4 1.05 -2.48 12.95
CA GLN A 4 0.69 -3.25 11.76
C GLN A 4 -0.11 -4.51 12.11
N THR A 5 0.16 -5.15 13.25
CA THR A 5 -0.57 -6.34 13.70
C THR A 5 -2.07 -6.05 13.88
N GLY A 6 -2.40 -4.96 14.56
CA GLY A 6 -3.80 -4.57 14.76
C GLY A 6 -4.47 -4.14 13.46
N LEU A 7 -3.72 -3.47 12.57
CA LEU A 7 -4.20 -3.07 11.25
C LEU A 7 -4.54 -4.28 10.38
N ASN A 8 -3.60 -5.23 10.26
CA ASN A 8 -3.77 -6.44 9.47
C ASN A 8 -4.94 -7.28 9.97
N MET A 9 -5.09 -7.44 11.29
CA MET A 9 -6.22 -8.18 11.87
C MET A 9 -7.56 -7.51 11.56
N ALA A 10 -7.66 -6.18 11.70
CA ALA A 10 -8.86 -5.43 11.34
C ALA A 10 -9.22 -5.59 9.85
N MET A 11 -8.21 -5.53 8.98
CA MET A 11 -8.34 -5.73 7.54
C MET A 11 -8.84 -7.14 7.20
N GLU A 12 -8.26 -8.19 7.82
CA GLU A 12 -8.68 -9.58 7.60
C GLU A 12 -10.11 -9.83 8.07
N LEU A 13 -10.49 -9.34 9.25
CA LEU A 13 -11.84 -9.48 9.79
C LEU A 13 -12.89 -8.78 8.91
N SER A 14 -12.55 -7.61 8.34
CA SER A 14 -13.43 -6.92 7.41
C SER A 14 -13.52 -7.63 6.07
N ARG A 15 -12.40 -8.08 5.49
CA ARG A 15 -12.39 -8.83 4.22
C ARG A 15 -13.15 -10.16 4.34
N ALA A 16 -13.14 -10.77 5.51
CA ALA A 16 -13.91 -11.97 5.82
C ALA A 16 -15.42 -11.70 6.05
N GLY A 17 -15.86 -10.44 6.10
CA GLY A 17 -17.25 -10.05 6.36
C GLY A 17 -17.73 -10.22 7.81
N ILE A 18 -16.83 -10.61 8.72
CA ILE A 18 -17.15 -10.91 10.13
C ILE A 18 -17.65 -9.65 10.85
N LEU A 19 -17.07 -8.49 10.54
CA LEU A 19 -17.49 -7.23 11.15
C LEU A 19 -18.94 -6.87 10.78
N ASP A 20 -19.32 -7.09 9.53
CA ASP A 20 -20.68 -6.84 9.05
C ASP A 20 -21.68 -7.85 9.63
N GLU A 21 -21.30 -9.13 9.70
CA GLU A 21 -22.11 -10.20 10.31
C GLU A 21 -22.43 -9.90 11.79
N LEU A 22 -21.45 -9.36 12.52
CA LEU A 22 -21.59 -9.05 13.94
C LEU A 22 -22.11 -7.62 14.20
N GLY A 23 -22.35 -6.81 13.17
CA GLY A 23 -22.77 -5.41 13.31
C GLY A 23 -21.74 -4.54 14.03
N VAL A 24 -20.45 -4.84 13.86
CA VAL A 24 -19.33 -4.13 14.50
C VAL A 24 -18.83 -3.04 13.56
N GLU A 25 -19.02 -1.78 13.95
CA GLU A 25 -18.50 -0.63 13.21
C GLU A 25 -17.03 -0.38 13.56
N LEU A 26 -16.20 -0.23 12.52
CA LEU A 26 -14.79 0.08 12.68
C LEU A 26 -14.60 1.61 12.77
N LEU A 27 -14.20 2.08 13.96
CA LEU A 27 -14.03 3.50 14.24
C LEU A 27 -12.62 3.98 13.89
N GLY A 28 -12.51 5.17 13.29
CA GLY A 28 -11.24 5.80 12.92
C GLY A 28 -11.09 5.99 11.41
N THR A 29 -9.90 5.69 10.88
CA THR A 29 -9.64 5.76 9.44
C THR A 29 -10.41 4.65 8.72
N LYS A 30 -11.12 4.99 7.64
CA LYS A 30 -11.82 4.00 6.82
C LYS A 30 -10.83 2.98 6.26
N LEU A 31 -11.24 1.71 6.20
CA LEU A 31 -10.40 0.63 5.66
C LEU A 31 -9.95 0.93 4.22
N SER A 32 -10.82 1.51 3.40
CA SER A 32 -10.46 1.94 2.04
C SER A 32 -9.32 2.97 2.01
N ALA A 33 -9.26 3.86 2.99
CA ALA A 33 -8.19 4.85 3.10
C ALA A 33 -6.89 4.22 3.65
N ILE A 34 -7.01 3.15 4.43
CA ILE A 34 -5.86 2.34 4.87
C ILE A 34 -5.30 1.56 3.67
N ASP A 35 -6.15 0.86 2.90
CA ASP A 35 -5.74 0.14 1.69
C ASP A 35 -5.05 1.07 0.69
N GLN A 36 -5.59 2.28 0.47
CA GLN A 36 -4.98 3.29 -0.40
C GLN A 36 -3.60 3.77 0.06
N ALA A 37 -3.32 3.74 1.36
CA ALA A 37 -2.06 4.20 1.91
C ALA A 37 -0.99 3.09 1.96
N GLU A 38 -1.40 1.85 2.20
CA GLU A 38 -0.52 0.68 2.32
C GLU A 38 -0.12 0.10 0.96
N ASP A 39 -1.04 0.14 -0.03
CA ASP A 39 -0.78 -0.29 -1.39
C ASP A 39 -0.06 0.80 -2.19
N ARG A 40 1.08 0.44 -2.78
CA ARG A 40 1.94 1.41 -3.49
C ARG A 40 1.33 1.91 -4.80
N ASP A 41 0.59 1.06 -5.50
CA ASP A 41 -0.08 1.45 -6.74
C ASP A 41 -1.24 2.39 -6.42
N LEU A 42 -2.06 2.05 -5.41
CA LEU A 42 -3.15 2.92 -4.98
C LEU A 42 -2.64 4.26 -4.43
N PHE A 43 -1.52 4.24 -3.70
CA PHE A 43 -0.90 5.47 -3.22
C PHE A 43 -0.37 6.33 -4.37
N LYS A 44 0.27 5.71 -5.37
CA LYS A 44 0.76 6.42 -6.55
C LYS A 44 -0.39 7.04 -7.34
N GLN A 45 -1.44 6.27 -7.62
CA GLN A 45 -2.66 6.75 -8.28
C GLN A 45 -3.29 7.91 -7.51
N LEU A 46 -3.41 7.80 -6.18
CA LEU A 46 -3.96 8.87 -5.35
C LEU A 46 -3.12 10.16 -5.44
N MET A 47 -1.79 10.04 -5.42
CA MET A 47 -0.91 11.21 -5.55
C MET A 47 -0.99 11.83 -6.95
N GLU A 48 -1.12 11.01 -8.01
CA GLU A 48 -1.35 11.47 -9.38
C GLU A 48 -2.69 12.22 -9.50
N ASP A 49 -3.77 11.66 -8.95
CA ASP A 49 -5.11 12.27 -8.89
C ASP A 49 -5.09 13.61 -8.13
N LEU A 50 -4.26 13.72 -7.10
CA LEU A 50 -4.07 14.93 -6.30
C LEU A 50 -3.03 15.91 -6.88
N ASN A 51 -2.50 15.63 -8.08
CA ASN A 51 -1.43 16.39 -8.74
C ASN A 51 -0.21 16.64 -7.83
N GLN A 52 0.12 15.68 -6.96
CA GLN A 52 1.31 15.75 -6.11
C GLN A 52 2.51 15.15 -6.84
N PRO A 53 3.71 15.73 -6.69
CA PRO A 53 4.91 15.18 -7.30
C PRO A 53 5.29 13.85 -6.62
N ILE A 54 5.56 12.83 -7.43
CA ILE A 54 6.00 11.51 -7.00
C ILE A 54 7.34 11.19 -7.68
N PRO A 55 8.31 10.58 -6.98
CA PRO A 55 9.50 10.07 -7.63
C PRO A 55 9.16 9.02 -8.69
N GLU A 56 9.93 9.02 -9.78
CA GLU A 56 9.86 7.96 -10.80
C GLU A 56 10.10 6.60 -10.14
N SER A 57 9.14 5.69 -10.32
CA SER A 57 9.09 4.42 -9.60
C SER A 57 8.27 3.39 -10.39
N GLU A 58 8.70 2.15 -10.31
CA GLU A 58 8.08 0.98 -10.93
C GLU A 58 7.94 -0.14 -9.89
N ILE A 59 6.82 -0.87 -9.96
CA ILE A 59 6.62 -2.09 -9.17
C ILE A 59 7.17 -3.26 -9.95
N VAL A 60 8.07 -3.99 -9.31
CA VAL A 60 8.78 -5.13 -9.88
C VAL A 60 8.61 -6.34 -8.96
N ASN A 61 8.50 -7.53 -9.55
CA ASN A 61 8.31 -8.78 -8.83
C ASN A 61 9.53 -9.71 -8.92
N THR A 62 10.49 -9.39 -9.79
CA THR A 62 11.74 -10.14 -9.94
C THR A 62 12.95 -9.23 -9.79
N VAL A 63 14.10 -9.84 -9.47
CA VAL A 63 15.38 -9.11 -9.37
C VAL A 63 15.79 -8.54 -10.73
N ASP A 64 15.57 -9.28 -11.81
CA ASP A 64 15.95 -8.86 -13.16
C ASP A 64 15.16 -7.61 -13.60
N GLU A 65 13.86 -7.55 -13.31
CA GLU A 65 13.03 -6.37 -13.52
C GLU A 65 13.55 -5.17 -12.70
N ALA A 66 13.91 -5.40 -11.43
CA ALA A 66 14.43 -4.35 -10.56
C ALA A 66 15.75 -3.76 -11.09
N VAL A 67 16.65 -4.60 -11.60
CA VAL A 67 17.92 -4.18 -12.19
C VAL A 67 17.70 -3.41 -13.48
N ALA A 68 16.83 -3.91 -14.37
CA ALA A 68 16.49 -3.22 -15.62
C ALA A 68 15.93 -1.82 -15.37
N PHE A 69 15.03 -1.67 -14.39
CA PHE A 69 14.51 -0.37 -14.00
C PHE A 69 15.61 0.54 -13.44
N ALA A 70 16.49 0.02 -12.57
CA ALA A 70 17.57 0.80 -11.98
C ALA A 70 18.58 1.31 -13.02
N GLU A 71 18.86 0.53 -14.08
CA GLU A 71 19.69 0.96 -15.21
C GLU A 71 19.02 2.06 -16.03
N LEU A 72 17.69 2.01 -16.18
CA LEU A 72 16.91 3.01 -16.90
C LEU A 72 16.91 4.37 -16.19
N ILE A 73 16.64 4.39 -14.87
CA ILE A 73 16.53 5.63 -14.09
C ILE A 73 17.87 6.16 -13.57
N GLY A 74 18.89 5.30 -13.54
CA GLY A 74 20.22 5.61 -13.03
C GLY A 74 20.34 5.48 -11.51
N TYR A 75 21.53 5.09 -11.05
CA TYR A 75 21.86 4.97 -9.63
C TYR A 75 22.20 6.33 -8.98
N PRO A 76 21.96 6.51 -7.66
CA PRO A 76 21.45 5.53 -6.70
C PRO A 76 19.92 5.39 -6.74
N VAL A 77 19.41 4.19 -6.40
CA VAL A 77 17.97 3.87 -6.33
C VAL A 77 17.54 3.46 -4.93
N ILE A 78 16.25 3.66 -4.61
CA ILE A 78 15.63 3.24 -3.34
C ILE A 78 14.72 2.04 -3.60
N VAL A 79 14.93 0.95 -2.87
CA VAL A 79 14.05 -0.23 -2.91
C VAL A 79 13.13 -0.23 -1.69
N ARG A 80 11.82 -0.32 -1.91
CA ARG A 80 10.82 -0.37 -0.83
C ARG A 80 9.88 -1.58 -1.00
N PRO A 81 9.93 -2.59 -0.12
CA PRO A 81 9.01 -3.73 -0.19
C PRO A 81 7.56 -3.29 0.06
N ALA A 82 6.59 -4.00 -0.52
CA ALA A 82 5.17 -3.83 -0.21
C ALA A 82 4.78 -4.66 1.03
N PHE A 83 3.78 -4.21 1.80
CA PHE A 83 3.23 -4.89 2.99
C PHE A 83 4.24 -5.18 4.13
N THR A 84 5.07 -4.20 4.52
CA THR A 84 6.04 -4.30 5.63
C THR A 84 5.80 -3.26 6.70
#